data_AF-A0A124C300-F1
#
_entry.id   AF-A0A124C300-F1
#
_cell.length_a   1.000
_cell.length_b   1.000
_cell.length_c   1.000
_cell.angle_alpha   90.00
_cell.angle_beta   90.00
_cell.angle_gamma   90.00
#
_symmetry.space_group_name_H-M   'P 1'
#
loop_
_entity.id
_entity.type
_entity.pdbx_description
1 polymer ?
#
loop_
_entity_poly.entity_id
_entity_poly.type
_entity_poly.pdbx_seq_one_letter_code
_entity_poly.pdbx_strand_id
1 'polypeptide(L)' 'MVADGWGATANGSTARQAAWNGSADQQWRITHRGDGRHSIANRGTGMVLDGAGTVASGSVAKQWAYDGSTNLLWTFTAL' A
#
# COMPACT_ATOMS: atom_id res chain seq x y z
N MET A 1 10.91 -11.26 4.49
CA MET A 1 10.56 -9.85 4.78
C MET A 1 9.15 -9.60 4.28
N VAL A 2 8.42 -8.68 4.90
CA VAL A 2 7.03 -8.32 4.56
C VAL A 2 6.90 -6.81 4.40
N ALA A 3 5.87 -6.35 3.70
CA ALA A 3 5.51 -4.94 3.65
C ALA A 3 4.97 -4.46 5.01
N ASP A 4 5.49 -3.35 5.49
CA ASP A 4 5.25 -2.81 6.83
C ASP A 4 4.98 -1.31 6.75
N GLY A 5 3.83 -0.89 7.30
CA GLY A 5 3.39 0.50 7.32
C GLY A 5 3.92 1.35 8.48
N TRP A 6 4.60 0.74 9.45
CA TRP A 6 5.12 1.33 10.70
C TRP A 6 4.11 2.05 11.60
N GLY A 7 2.81 1.78 11.44
CA GLY A 7 1.78 2.57 12.12
C GLY A 7 1.73 4.02 11.62
N ALA A 8 2.31 4.32 10.46
CA ALA A 8 2.34 5.68 9.93
C ALA A 8 0.95 6.11 9.42
N THR A 9 0.51 7.29 9.86
CA THR A 9 -0.80 7.89 9.51
C THR A 9 -0.69 9.14 8.65
N ALA A 10 0.53 9.66 8.42
CA ALA A 10 0.76 10.84 7.60
C ALA A 10 0.82 10.47 6.11
N ASN A 11 0.12 11.25 5.28
CA ASN A 11 0.20 11.17 3.82
C ASN A 11 1.64 11.31 3.33
N GLY A 12 2.04 10.39 2.45
CA GLY A 12 3.37 10.37 1.86
C GLY A 12 4.42 9.63 2.68
N SER A 13 4.04 9.03 3.82
CA SER A 13 4.92 8.17 4.60
C SER A 13 5.34 6.95 3.78
N THR A 14 6.63 6.62 3.79
CA THR A 14 7.17 5.46 3.08
C THR A 14 6.59 4.16 3.61
N ALA A 15 6.16 3.26 2.72
CA ALA A 15 5.97 1.86 3.05
C ALA A 15 7.34 1.16 2.98
N ARG A 16 7.64 0.28 3.93
CA ARG A 16 8.97 -0.33 4.01
C ARG A 16 8.88 -1.85 4.12
N GLN A 17 10.03 -2.49 4.19
CA GLN A 17 10.14 -3.92 4.45
C GLN A 17 10.66 -4.18 5.87
N ALA A 18 10.09 -5.16 6.54
CA ALA A 18 10.53 -5.60 7.87
C ALA A 18 10.44 -7.12 8.01
N ALA A 19 11.04 -7.67 9.08
CA ALA A 19 10.78 -9.04 9.48
C ALA A 19 9.33 -9.18 9.97
N TRP A 20 8.69 -10.31 9.66
CA TRP A 20 7.32 -10.56 10.12
C TRP A 20 7.28 -10.64 11.65
N ASN A 21 6.41 -9.85 12.26
CA ASN A 21 6.19 -9.79 13.71
C ASN A 21 4.70 -9.91 14.10
N GLY A 22 3.80 -10.06 13.14
CA GLY A 22 2.37 -10.21 13.39
C GLY A 22 1.60 -8.92 13.68
N SER A 23 2.26 -7.75 13.70
CA SER A 23 1.60 -6.46 13.87
C SER A 23 0.51 -6.23 12.81
N ALA A 24 -0.54 -5.49 13.18
CA ALA A 24 -1.53 -5.01 12.24
C ALA A 24 -0.91 -4.11 11.13
N ASP A 25 0.24 -3.48 11.42
CA ASP A 25 0.97 -2.65 10.45
C ASP A 25 1.60 -3.46 9.31
N GLN A 26 1.69 -4.79 9.45
CA GLN A 26 2.20 -5.71 8.44
C GLN A 26 1.09 -6.45 7.70
N GLN A 27 -0.17 -6.18 8.05
CA GLN A 27 -1.34 -6.82 7.48
C GLN A 27 -2.05 -5.84 6.54
N TRP A 28 -2.42 -6.31 5.36
CA TRP A 28 -2.99 -5.48 4.32
C TRP A 28 -4.29 -6.09 3.79
N ARG A 29 -5.33 -5.26 3.67
CA ARG A 29 -6.61 -5.62 3.09
C ARG A 29 -6.66 -5.16 1.65
N ILE A 30 -6.92 -6.10 0.74
CA ILE A 30 -7.12 -5.83 -0.68
C ILE A 30 -8.61 -5.63 -0.91
N THR A 31 -8.98 -4.52 -1.54
CA THR A 31 -10.36 -4.19 -1.89
C THR A 31 -10.45 -3.91 -3.39
N HIS A 32 -11.30 -4.63 -4.11
CA HIS A 32 -11.60 -4.34 -5.52
C HIS A 32 -12.35 -3.00 -5.65
N ARG A 33 -11.92 -2.18 -6.61
CA ARG A 33 -12.43 -0.83 -6.86
C ARG A 33 -13.02 -0.66 -8.26
N GLY A 34 -13.25 -1.76 -8.98
CA GLY A 34 -13.67 -1.76 -10.38
C GLY A 34 -12.51 -1.93 -11.37
N ASP A 35 -12.81 -2.32 -12.60
CA ASP A 35 -11.87 -2.44 -13.72
C ASP A 35 -10.59 -3.26 -13.44
N GLY A 36 -10.72 -4.29 -12.60
CA GLY A 36 -9.58 -5.12 -12.16
C GLY A 36 -8.54 -4.38 -11.30
N ARG A 37 -8.86 -3.17 -10.81
CA ARG A 37 -8.01 -2.37 -9.93
C ARG A 37 -8.39 -2.56 -8.46
N HIS A 38 -7.41 -2.46 -7.58
CA HIS A 38 -7.56 -2.67 -6.16
C HIS A 38 -6.86 -1.59 -5.35
N SER A 39 -7.46 -1.21 -4.22
CA SER A 39 -6.73 -0.51 -3.16
C SER A 39 -6.16 -1.53 -2.18
N ILE A 40 -4.96 -1.29 -1.65
CA ILE A 40 -4.30 -2.17 -0.67
C ILE A 40 -4.15 -1.38 0.63
N ALA A 41 -5.06 -1.56 1.58
CA ALA A 41 -5.14 -0.78 2.81
C ALA A 41 -4.43 -1.46 3.98
N ASN A 42 -3.58 -0.75 4.70
CA ASN A 42 -2.97 -1.22 5.93
C ASN A 42 -4.06 -1.46 6.99
N ARG A 43 -4.03 -2.61 7.67
CA ARG A 43 -5.05 -2.97 8.66
C ARG A 43 -4.94 -2.12 9.92
N GLY A 44 -3.73 -1.72 10.31
CA GLY A 44 -3.48 -0.90 11.50
C GLY A 44 -3.92 0.56 11.32
N THR A 45 -3.59 1.17 10.18
CA THR A 45 -3.77 2.62 9.99
C THR A 45 -4.90 3.00 9.03
N GLY A 46 -5.35 2.07 8.18
CA GLY A 46 -6.30 2.34 7.09
C GLY A 46 -5.70 3.07 5.87
N MET A 47 -4.44 3.50 5.95
CA MET A 47 -3.71 4.11 4.83
C MET A 47 -3.53 3.10 3.70
N VAL A 48 -3.60 3.55 2.45
CA VAL A 48 -3.45 2.68 1.27
C VAL A 48 -2.06 2.79 0.66
N LEU A 49 -1.58 1.68 0.08
CA LEU A 49 -0.34 1.64 -0.66
C LEU A 49 -0.41 2.58 -1.87
N ASP A 50 0.59 3.45 -1.99
CA ASP A 50 0.67 4.52 -2.97
C ASP A 50 1.93 4.34 -3.84
N GLY A 51 1.77 4.30 -5.15
CA GLY A 51 2.88 4.26 -6.11
C GLY A 51 3.64 5.58 -6.28
N ALA A 52 3.25 6.63 -5.55
CA ALA A 52 3.81 7.98 -5.59
C ALA A 52 3.82 8.62 -6.99
N GLY A 53 2.99 8.12 -7.91
CA GLY A 53 3.01 8.51 -9.32
C GLY A 53 4.28 8.10 -10.08
N THR A 54 5.14 7.27 -9.51
CA THR A 54 6.40 6.83 -10.12
C THR A 54 6.30 5.36 -10.54
N VAL A 55 6.48 5.08 -11.84
CA VAL A 55 6.21 3.76 -12.42
C VAL A 55 7.46 2.94 -12.76
N ALA A 56 8.66 3.51 -12.56
CA ALA A 56 9.90 2.78 -12.78
C ALA A 56 10.06 1.64 -11.77
N SER A 57 10.56 0.49 -12.22
CA SER A 57 10.88 -0.62 -11.32
C SER A 57 11.85 -0.17 -10.22
N GLY A 58 11.57 -0.56 -8.97
CA GLY A 58 12.35 -0.16 -7.80
C GLY A 58 11.97 1.20 -7.19
N SER A 59 10.96 1.89 -7.74
CA SER A 59 10.43 3.13 -7.12
C SER A 59 9.89 2.85 -5.71
N VAL A 60 10.09 3.81 -4.81
CA VAL A 60 9.64 3.70 -3.42
C VAL A 60 8.12 3.81 -3.36
N ALA A 61 7.48 2.81 -2.76
CA ALA A 61 6.06 2.88 -2.41
C ALA A 61 5.86 3.69 -1.12
N LYS A 62 4.76 4.45 -1.10
CA LYS A 62 4.33 5.28 0.02
C LYS A 62 2.99 4.79 0.55
N GLN A 63 2.44 5.55 1.49
CA GLN A 63 1.13 5.36 2.06
C GLN A 63 0.37 6.68 2.03
N TRP A 64 -0.92 6.61 1.68
CA TRP A 64 -1.77 7.79 1.57
C TRP A 64 -3.20 7.48 2.03
N ALA A 65 -3.93 8.49 2.49
CA ALA A 65 -5.35 8.37 2.75
C ALA A 65 -6.10 8.12 1.43
N TYR A 66 -6.92 7.08 1.34
CA TYR A 66 -7.59 6.76 0.07
C TYR A 66 -8.51 7.90 -0.38
N ASP A 67 -8.26 8.45 -1.57
CA ASP A 67 -9.05 9.51 -2.21
C ASP A 67 -9.54 9.15 -3.63
N GLY A 68 -9.27 7.91 -4.07
CA GLY A 68 -9.64 7.43 -5.40
C GLY A 68 -8.63 7.76 -6.51
N SER A 69 -7.52 8.43 -6.21
CA SER A 69 -6.48 8.73 -7.19
C SER A 69 -5.84 7.46 -7.76
N THR A 70 -5.40 7.52 -9.01
CA THR A 70 -4.92 6.35 -9.76
C THR A 70 -3.62 5.77 -9.19
N ASN A 71 -2.77 6.59 -8.56
CA ASN A 71 -1.57 6.14 -7.85
C ASN A 71 -1.86 5.26 -6.63
N LEU A 72 -3.12 5.21 -6.16
CA LEU A 72 -3.57 4.39 -5.04
C LEU A 72 -4.23 3.06 -5.50
N LEU A 73 -4.20 2.80 -6.81
CA LEU A 73 -4.84 1.66 -7.44
C LEU A 73 -3.80 0.72 -8.07
N TRP A 74 -3.90 -0.56 -7.72
CA TRP A 74 -2.98 -1.61 -8.12
C TRP A 74 -3.70 -2.68 -8.93
N THR A 75 -3.03 -3.23 -9.93
CA THR A 75 -3.44 -4.45 -10.62
C THR A 75 -2.56 -5.61 -10.17
N PHE A 76 -3.12 -6.81 -10.18
CA PHE A 76 -2.38 -8.05 -9.92
C PHE A 76 -2.36 -8.88 -11.20
N THR A 77 -1.18 -9.33 -11.59
CA THR A 77 -0.99 -10.22 -12.74
C THR A 77 -0.38 -11.52 -12.22
N ALA A 78 -0.88 -12.66 -12.70
CA ALA A 78 -0.26 -13.94 -12.42
C ALA A 78 1.14 -14.03 -13.06
N LEU A 79 2.05 -14.77 -12.43
CA LEU A 79 3.38 -15.08 -12.94
C LEU A 79 3.34 -16.29 -13.89
#